data_AF-A0A529LWL4-F1
#
_entry.id   AF-A0A529LWL4-F1
#
_cell.length_a   1.000
_cell.length_b   1.000
_cell.length_c   1.000
_cell.angle_alpha   90.00
_cell.angle_beta   90.00
_cell.angle_gamma   90.00
#
_symmetry.space_group_name_H-M   'P 1'
#
loop_
_entity.id
_entity.type
_entity.pdbx_description
1 polymer ?
#
loop_
_entity_poly.entity_id
_entity_poly.type
_entity_poly.pdbx_seq_one_letter_code
_entity_poly.pdbx_strand_id
1 'polypeptide(L)'
;LGRLIGVDRKLAQLIAAGTSICGASAIVATNIVTDARDEDVTYAVAAITLFGTIAMLGFPLLAPVFGLDQHAFGLWAGASIHEVAQVIGAGFQNGT
;
A
#
# COMPACT_ATOMS: atom_id res chain seq x y z
N LEU A 1 -5.65 -6.36 -17.87
CA LEU A 1 -4.60 -7.27 -17.34
C LEU A 1 -5.16 -8.40 -16.48
N GLY A 2 -6.03 -8.18 -15.49
CA GLY A 2 -6.55 -9.25 -14.60
C GLY A 2 -7.16 -10.48 -15.30
N ARG A 3 -7.85 -10.28 -16.43
CA ARG A 3 -8.45 -11.37 -17.23
C ARG A 3 -7.42 -12.31 -17.90
N LEU A 4 -6.16 -11.89 -18.04
CA LEU A 4 -5.07 -12.69 -18.61
C LEU A 4 -4.34 -13.54 -17.57
N ILE A 5 -4.52 -13.27 -16.27
CA ILE A 5 -3.79 -13.93 -15.17
C ILE A 5 -4.68 -14.86 -14.35
N GLY A 6 -5.93 -15.10 -14.79
CA GLY A 6 -6.89 -15.95 -14.08
C GLY A 6 -7.44 -15.33 -12.78
N VAL A 7 -7.25 -14.03 -12.56
CA VAL A 7 -7.68 -13.32 -11.35
C VAL A 7 -9.17 -12.97 -11.47
N ASP A 8 -9.92 -13.26 -10.40
CA ASP A 8 -11.33 -12.92 -10.31
C ASP A 8 -11.55 -11.42 -10.54
N ARG A 9 -12.61 -11.06 -11.27
CA ARG A 9 -12.91 -9.66 -11.61
C ARG A 9 -13.07 -8.81 -10.36
N LYS A 10 -13.66 -9.39 -9.31
CA LYS A 10 -13.89 -8.69 -8.04
C LYS A 10 -12.57 -8.45 -7.31
N LEU A 11 -11.70 -9.47 -7.21
CA LEU A 11 -10.34 -9.33 -6.67
C LEU A 11 -9.53 -8.25 -7.39
N ALA A 12 -9.58 -8.23 -8.73
CA ALA A 12 -8.89 -7.21 -9.51
C ALA A 12 -9.43 -5.79 -9.25
N GLN A 13 -10.73 -5.63 -9.05
CA GLN A 13 -11.34 -4.34 -8.70
C GLN A 13 -10.95 -3.88 -7.30
N LEU A 14 -10.93 -4.80 -6.33
CA LEU A 14 -10.52 -4.52 -4.95
C LEU A 14 -9.06 -4.06 -4.89
N ILE A 15 -8.14 -4.78 -5.55
CA ILE A 15 -6.73 -4.40 -5.61
C ILE A 15 -6.57 -3.05 -6.31
N ALA A 16 -7.24 -2.84 -7.45
CA ALA A 16 -7.15 -1.58 -8.19
C ALA A 16 -7.61 -0.39 -7.33
N ALA A 17 -8.76 -0.51 -6.66
CA ALA A 17 -9.29 0.54 -5.79
C ALA A 17 -8.38 0.79 -4.57
N GLY A 18 -7.87 -0.28 -3.94
CA GLY A 18 -6.94 -0.19 -2.83
C GLY A 18 -5.64 0.52 -3.19
N THR A 19 -5.06 0.22 -4.35
CA THR A 19 -3.80 0.82 -4.80
C THR A 19 -3.96 2.27 -5.29
N SER A 20 -5.14 2.67 -5.79
CA SER A 20 -5.34 4.02 -6.37
C SER A 20 -5.83 5.10 -5.39
N ILE A 21 -6.34 4.73 -4.21
CA ILE A 21 -7.01 5.68 -3.30
C ILE A 21 -6.30 5.78 -1.95
N CYS A 22 -6.60 4.86 -1.02
CA CYS A 22 -6.16 4.97 0.38
C CYS A 22 -5.86 3.59 1.01
N GLY A 23 -5.52 2.58 0.21
CA GLY A 23 -5.17 1.26 0.72
C GLY A 23 -6.37 0.47 1.21
N ALA A 24 -6.29 -0.08 2.42
CA ALA A 24 -7.26 -1.03 2.95
C ALA A 24 -8.68 -0.47 3.08
N SER A 25 -8.83 0.81 3.41
CA SER A 25 -10.14 1.47 3.53
C SER A 25 -10.89 1.53 2.20
N ALA A 26 -10.18 1.74 1.09
CA ALA A 26 -10.76 1.69 -0.26
C ALA A 26 -11.17 0.27 -0.68
N ILE A 27 -10.43 -0.76 -0.25
CA ILE A 27 -10.79 -2.17 -0.49
C ILE A 27 -12.12 -2.49 0.19
N VAL A 28 -12.26 -2.13 1.48
CA VAL A 28 -13.48 -2.36 2.25
C VAL A 28 -14.66 -1.61 1.64
N ALA A 29 -14.49 -0.33 1.29
CA ALA A 29 -15.55 0.45 0.65
C ALA A 29 -15.97 -0.15 -0.70
N THR A 30 -15.02 -0.61 -1.51
CA THR A 30 -15.32 -1.22 -2.82
C THR A 30 -16.03 -2.57 -2.65
N ASN A 31 -15.67 -3.35 -1.63
CA ASN A 31 -16.32 -4.62 -1.32
C ASN A 31 -17.82 -4.46 -1.05
N ILE A 32 -18.25 -3.38 -0.38
CA ILE A 32 -19.68 -3.11 -0.12
C ILE A 32 -20.50 -3.05 -1.42
N VAL A 33 -19.88 -2.60 -2.53
CA VAL A 33 -20.56 -2.42 -3.82
C VAL A 33 -20.34 -3.59 -4.78
N THR A 34 -19.21 -4.29 -4.67
CA THR A 34 -18.87 -5.45 -5.53
C THR A 34 -19.32 -6.78 -4.96
N ASP A 35 -19.64 -6.84 -3.66
CA ASP A 35 -20.03 -8.04 -2.93
C ASP A 35 -19.03 -9.18 -3.20
N ALA A 36 -17.74 -8.87 -3.02
CA ALA A 36 -16.67 -9.81 -3.30
C ALA A 36 -16.59 -10.88 -2.21
N ARG A 37 -15.98 -12.01 -2.54
CA ARG A 37 -15.80 -13.09 -1.55
C ARG A 37 -14.83 -12.62 -0.47
N ASP A 38 -15.03 -13.08 0.76
CA ASP A 38 -14.13 -12.76 1.87
C ASP A 38 -12.67 -13.16 1.57
N GLU A 39 -12.49 -14.25 0.81
CA GLU A 39 -11.19 -14.68 0.27
C GLU A 39 -10.56 -13.60 -0.62
N ASP A 40 -11.31 -13.00 -1.54
CA ASP A 40 -10.83 -11.96 -2.45
C ASP A 40 -10.45 -10.68 -1.68
N VAL A 41 -11.25 -10.30 -0.68
CA VAL A 41 -10.95 -9.16 0.20
C VAL A 41 -9.67 -9.42 0.99
N THR A 42 -9.53 -10.61 1.55
CA THR A 42 -8.35 -11.01 2.32
C THR A 42 -7.10 -10.99 1.44
N TYR A 43 -7.17 -11.53 0.22
CA TYR A 43 -6.06 -11.47 -0.73
C TYR A 43 -5.68 -10.05 -1.12
N ALA A 44 -6.67 -9.18 -1.39
CA ALA A 44 -6.42 -7.79 -1.74
C ALA A 44 -5.72 -7.02 -0.61
N VAL A 45 -6.20 -7.18 0.63
CA VAL A 45 -5.60 -6.56 1.82
C VAL A 45 -4.19 -7.10 2.05
N ALA A 46 -4.00 -8.43 1.98
CA ALA A 46 -2.69 -9.05 2.17
C ALA A 46 -1.66 -8.57 1.14
N ALA A 47 -2.06 -8.45 -0.14
CA ALA A 47 -1.18 -7.96 -1.20
C ALA A 47 -0.74 -6.52 -0.96
N ILE A 48 -1.68 -5.63 -0.60
CA ILE A 48 -1.38 -4.21 -0.34
C ILE A 48 -0.53 -4.04 0.92
N THR A 49 -0.84 -4.78 1.99
CA THR A 49 -0.04 -4.75 3.22
C THR A 49 1.38 -5.23 2.95
N LEU A 50 1.55 -6.36 2.23
CA LEU A 50 2.87 -6.89 1.89
C LEU A 50 3.68 -5.87 1.07
N PHE A 51 3.07 -5.28 0.04
CA PHE A 51 3.74 -4.29 -0.79
C PHE A 51 4.11 -3.03 0.00
N GLY A 52 3.22 -2.55 0.86
CA GLY A 52 3.47 -1.42 1.74
C GLY A 52 4.54 -1.72 2.79
N THR A 53 4.62 -2.94 3.34
CA THR A 53 5.70 -3.36 4.25
C THR A 53 7.04 -3.42 3.53
N ILE A 54 7.07 -3.94 2.29
CA ILE A 54 8.28 -3.94 1.47
C ILE A 54 8.72 -2.49 1.17
N ALA A 55 7.80 -1.60 0.85
CA ALA A 55 8.10 -0.18 0.65
C ALA A 55 8.60 0.47 1.93
N MET A 56 7.92 0.27 3.07
CA MET A 56 8.31 0.81 4.37
C MET A 56 9.71 0.38 4.79
N LEU A 57 10.12 -0.86 4.51
CA LEU A 57 11.46 -1.36 4.83
C LEU A 57 12.50 -1.01 3.74
N GLY A 58 12.07 -0.96 2.47
CA GLY A 58 12.94 -0.66 1.33
C GLY A 58 13.33 0.81 1.23
N PHE A 59 12.39 1.73 1.49
CA PHE A 59 12.62 3.17 1.43
C PHE A 59 13.79 3.64 2.34
N PRO A 60 13.88 3.27 3.63
CA PRO A 60 15.00 3.66 4.48
C PRO A 60 16.33 3.00 4.07
N LEU A 61 16.32 1.80 3.47
CA LEU A 61 17.51 1.17 2.91
C LEU A 61 18.01 1.86 1.63
N LEU A 62 17.11 2.49 0.85
CA LEU A 62 17.47 3.31 -0.32
C LEU A 62 17.75 4.78 0.02
N ALA A 63 17.35 5.28 1.18
CA ALA A 63 17.59 6.65 1.63
C ALA A 63 19.07 7.12 1.52
N PRO A 64 20.10 6.32 1.90
CA PRO A 64 21.48 6.75 1.76
C PRO A 64 21.96 6.86 0.30
N VAL A 65 21.29 6.19 -0.65
CA VAL A 65 21.63 6.26 -2.09
C VAL A 65 21.12 7.57 -2.72
N PHE A 66 20.03 8.13 -2.20
CA PHE A 66 19.44 9.36 -2.73
C PHE A 66 19.93 10.65 -2.06
N GLY A 67 20.62 10.58 -0.92
CA GLY A 67 21.17 11.77 -0.24
C GLY A 67 20.12 12.78 0.22
N LEU A 68 18.88 12.33 0.47
CA LEU A 68 17.78 13.18 0.91
C LEU A 68 17.90 13.52 2.40
N ASP A 69 17.74 14.80 2.71
CA ASP A 69 17.59 15.30 4.08
C ASP A 69 16.36 14.67 4.77
N GLN A 70 16.44 14.45 6.07
CA GLN A 70 15.47 13.66 6.84
C GLN A 70 14.04 14.20 6.75
N HIS A 71 13.90 15.51 6.62
CA HIS A 71 12.62 16.18 6.44
C HIS A 71 12.03 15.94 5.04
N ALA A 72 12.87 15.91 4.01
CA ALA A 72 12.46 15.60 2.63
C ALA A 72 12.06 14.13 2.47
N PHE A 73 12.76 13.21 3.16
CA PHE A 73 12.38 11.79 3.18
C PHE A 73 11.03 11.57 3.91
N GLY A 74 10.81 12.22 5.05
CA GLY A 74 9.52 12.17 5.76
C GLY A 74 8.37 12.73 4.94
N LEU A 75 8.58 13.85 4.24
CA LEU A 75 7.62 14.43 3.30
C LEU A 75 7.34 13.51 2.12
N TRP A 76 8.38 12.89 1.56
CA TRP A 76 8.26 12.02 0.40
C TRP A 76 7.57 10.68 0.74
N ALA A 77 7.92 10.08 1.88
CA ALA A 77 7.27 8.89 2.40
C ALA A 77 5.80 9.18 2.78
N GLY A 78 5.54 10.31 3.44
CA GLY A 78 4.19 10.78 3.76
C GLY A 78 3.32 11.07 2.54
N ALA A 79 3.91 11.58 1.46
CA ALA A 79 3.21 11.84 0.20
C ALA A 79 2.98 10.57 -0.65
N SER A 80 3.82 9.55 -0.49
CA SER A 80 3.78 8.32 -1.32
C SER A 80 3.01 7.18 -0.65
N ILE A 81 3.00 7.12 0.68
CA ILE A 81 2.38 6.04 1.44
C ILE A 81 0.97 6.47 1.84
N HIS A 82 -0.01 5.81 1.24
CA HIS A 82 -1.44 6.05 1.47
C HIS A 82 -1.98 5.35 2.75
N GLU A 83 -1.09 4.80 3.58
CA GLU A 83 -1.37 4.09 4.83
C GLU A 83 -0.57 4.74 5.99
N VAL A 84 -1.28 5.44 6.88
CA VAL A 84 -0.67 6.30 7.91
C VAL A 84 0.23 5.51 8.87
N ALA A 85 -0.07 4.24 9.13
CA ALA A 85 0.76 3.39 10.00
C ALA A 85 2.15 3.12 9.39
N GLN A 86 2.23 3.00 8.06
CA GLN A 86 3.48 2.77 7.33
C GLN A 86 4.29 4.06 7.15
N VAL A 87 3.64 5.22 7.00
CA VAL A 87 4.28 6.55 7.04
C VAL A 87 5.01 6.75 8.36
N ILE A 88 4.29 6.50 9.46
CA ILE A 88 4.81 6.59 10.83
C ILE A 88 5.99 5.63 10.97
N GLY A 89 5.82 4.35 10.63
CA GLY A 89 6.88 3.37 10.73
C GLY A 89 8.17 3.73 9.96
N ALA A 90 8.06 4.25 8.74
CA ALA A 90 9.21 4.71 7.95
C ALA A 90 9.86 5.98 8.54
N GLY A 91 9.07 6.92 9.06
CA GLY A 91 9.56 8.16 9.66
C GLY A 91 10.27 7.94 11.00
N PHE A 92 9.82 6.99 11.82
CA PHE A 92 10.42 6.68 13.12
C PHE A 92 11.71 5.86 13.02
N GLN A 93 11.94 5.12 11.92
CA GLN A 93 13.20 4.37 11.74
C GLN A 93 14.43 5.26 11.54
N ASN A 94 14.26 6.52 11.15
CA ASN A 94 15.36 7.47 10.96
C ASN A 94 15.50 8.50 12.10
N GLY A 95 14.70 8.35 13.17
CA GLY A 95 14.70 9.26 14.33
C GLY A 95 15.53 8.72 15.49
N THR A 96 16.80 9.12 15.55
CA THR A 96 17.36 9.63 16.81
C THR A 96 16.82 11.02 17.06
#